data_AF-A0A6L3VMI8-F1
#
_entry.id   AF-A0A6L3VMI8-F1
#
_cell.length_a   1.000
_cell.length_b   1.000
_cell.length_c   1.000
_cell.angle_alpha   90.00
_cell.angle_beta   90.00
_cell.angle_gamma   90.00
#
_symmetry.space_group_name_H-M   'P 1'
#
loop_
_entity.id
_entity.type
_entity.pdbx_description
1 polymer ?
#
loop_
_entity_poly.entity_id
_entity_poly.type
_entity_poly.pdbx_seq_one_letter_code
_entity_poly.pdbx_strand_id
1 'polypeptide(L)' 'MIVRVPDTGRVLTQGVHDTGEVLQFKEDTLDVVAANGGSLQVSIYGKLQAAKPQGQRATWYVRPKA' A
#
# COMPACT_ATOMS: atom_id res chain seq x y z
N MET A 1 -7.09 3.13 -5.19
CA MET A 1 -5.88 3.02 -4.34
C MET A 1 -4.85 4.03 -4.82
N ILE A 2 -3.97 4.51 -3.94
CA ILE A 2 -2.81 5.33 -4.29
C ILE A 2 -1.59 4.72 -3.58
N VAL A 3 -0.47 4.57 -4.29
CA VAL A 3 0.85 4.25 -3.72
C VAL A 3 1.83 5.34 -4.11
N ARG A 4 2.58 5.86 -3.14
CA ARG A 4 3.54 6.95 -3.36
C ARG A 4 4.78 6.80 -2.48
N VAL A 5 5.86 7.46 -2.89
CA VAL A 5 7.05 7.66 -2.06
C VAL A 5 6.77 8.85 -1.13
N PRO A 6 6.83 8.69 0.20
CA PRO A 6 6.56 9.77 1.15
C PRO A 6 7.45 10.99 0.90
N ASP A 7 6.92 12.18 1.17
CA ASP A 7 7.63 13.47 1.13
C ASP A 7 8.27 13.89 -0.22
N THR A 8 8.08 13.11 -1.30
CA THR A 8 8.65 13.41 -2.62
C THR A 8 7.62 13.86 -3.65
N GLY A 9 6.32 13.70 -3.38
CA GLY A 9 5.25 13.89 -4.36
C GLY A 9 5.20 12.82 -5.47
N ARG A 10 6.13 11.86 -5.49
CA ARG A 10 6.20 10.81 -6.51
C ARG A 10 5.13 9.74 -6.28
N VAL A 11 4.13 9.71 -7.15
CA VAL A 11 3.10 8.66 -7.20
C VAL A 11 3.61 7.51 -8.06
N LEU A 12 3.55 6.28 -7.54
CA LEU A 12 3.92 5.06 -8.25
C LEU A 12 2.72 4.42 -8.94
N THR A 13 1.54 4.50 -8.31
CA THR A 13 0.27 4.13 -8.94
C THR A 13 -0.90 4.88 -8.30
N GLN A 14 -1.94 5.12 -9.09
CA GLN A 14 -3.20 5.70 -8.66
C GLN A 14 -4.35 5.17 -9.54
N GLY A 15 -5.36 4.57 -8.92
CA GLY A 15 -6.54 4.12 -9.64
C GLY A 15 -7.26 2.94 -9.00
N VAL A 16 -8.19 2.37 -9.78
CA VAL A 16 -8.78 1.06 -9.49
C VAL A 16 -7.84 0.01 -10.06
N HIS A 17 -7.64 -1.07 -9.29
CA HIS A 17 -6.83 -2.21 -9.66
C HIS A 17 -7.72 -3.45 -9.68
N ASP A 18 -7.38 -4.42 -10.52
CA ASP A 18 -8.17 -5.63 -10.65
C ASP A 18 -7.98 -6.55 -9.45
N THR A 19 -9.02 -7.32 -9.11
CA THR A 19 -8.92 -8.35 -8.08
C THR A 19 -7.91 -9.40 -8.50
N GLY A 20 -6.91 -9.67 -7.65
CA GLY A 20 -5.83 -10.61 -7.93
C GLY A 20 -4.61 -9.96 -8.62
N GLU A 21 -4.68 -8.68 -8.98
CA GLU A 21 -3.52 -7.92 -9.42
C GLU A 21 -2.49 -7.80 -8.29
N VAL A 22 -1.24 -8.15 -8.58
CA VAL A 22 -0.13 -8.05 -7.62
C VAL A 22 0.81 -6.95 -8.09
N LEU A 23 0.94 -5.90 -7.26
CA LEU A 23 1.87 -4.80 -7.48
C LEU A 23 3.11 -4.98 -6.62
N GLN A 24 4.29 -4.82 -7.24
CA GLN A 24 5.58 -4.86 -6.55
C GLN A 24 6.34 -3.55 -6.78
N PHE A 25 6.90 -3.03 -5.69
CA PHE A 25 7.64 -1.77 -5.66
C PHE A 25 9.02 -2.04 -5.05
N LYS A 26 10.04 -1.31 -5.52
CA LYS A 26 11.44 -1.47 -5.06
C LYS A 26 11.85 -0.41 -4.05
N GLU A 27 10.99 0.57 -3.82
CA GLU A 27 11.22 1.68 -2.94
C GLU A 27 11.26 1.25 -1.47
N ASP A 28 12.26 1.74 -0.73
CA ASP A 28 12.47 1.41 0.68
C ASP A 28 11.42 2.05 1.61
N THR A 29 10.70 3.07 1.13
CA THR A 29 9.65 3.77 1.88
C THR A 29 8.44 4.02 0.99
N LEU A 30 7.25 3.67 1.48
CA LEU A 30 5.99 3.79 0.74
C LEU A 30 4.82 4.16 1.65
N ASP A 31 3.96 5.04 1.16
CA ASP A 31 2.59 5.21 1.66
C ASP A 31 1.62 4.48 0.72
N VAL A 32 0.92 3.49 1.26
CA VAL A 32 -0.17 2.80 0.55
C VAL A 32 -1.49 3.29 1.12
N VAL A 33 -2.32 3.94 0.31
CA VAL A 33 -3.64 4.48 0.73
C VAL A 33 -4.75 3.81 -0.06
N ALA A 34 -5.69 3.20 0.65
CA ALA A 34 -6.86 2.55 0.07
C ALA A 34 -8.15 3.11 0.66
N ALA A 35 -9.18 3.27 -0.17
CA ALA A 35 -10.50 3.70 0.27
C ALA A 35 -11.26 2.60 1.05
N ASN A 36 -10.96 1.33 0.74
CA ASN A 36 -11.43 0.17 1.48
C ASN A 36 -10.21 -0.65 1.92
N GLY A 37 -9.84 -0.55 3.19
CA GLY A 37 -8.66 -1.21 3.74
C GLY A 37 -8.78 -2.74 3.78
N GLY A 38 -10.00 -3.25 3.91
CA GLY A 38 -10.28 -4.68 3.95
C GLY A 38 -10.24 -5.37 2.59
N SER A 39 -10.14 -4.63 1.48
CA SER A 39 -10.05 -5.22 0.14
C SER A 39 -8.62 -5.47 -0.33
N LEU A 40 -7.61 -5.15 0.50
CA LEU A 40 -6.20 -5.32 0.15
C LEU A 40 -5.52 -6.30 1.11
N GLN A 41 -4.73 -7.20 0.53
CA GLN A 41 -3.72 -7.96 1.25
C GLN A 41 -2.37 -7.26 1.05
N VAL A 42 -1.73 -6.83 2.14
CA VAL A 42 -0.47 -6.08 2.08
C VAL A 42 0.64 -6.88 2.75
N SER A 43 1.73 -7.14 2.04
CA SER A 43 2.95 -7.74 2.58
C SER A 43 4.09 -6.74 2.50
N ILE A 44 4.79 -6.50 3.62
CA ILE A 44 5.95 -5.60 3.71
C ILE A 44 7.17 -6.43 4.08
N TYR A 45 8.21 -6.40 3.25
CA TYR A 45 9.43 -7.23 3.41
C TYR A 45 9.11 -8.72 3.64
N GLY A 46 8.14 -9.26 2.90
CA GLY A 46 7.68 -10.66 3.03
C GLY A 46 6.81 -10.96 4.25
N LYS A 47 6.54 -9.97 5.12
CA LYS A 47 5.65 -10.11 6.27
C LYS A 47 4.26 -9.55 5.97
N LEU A 48 3.26 -10.42 6.07
CA LEU A 48 1.85 -10.02 5.96
C LEU A 48 1.51 -9.00 7.06
N GLN A 49 0.88 -7.90 6.65
CA GLN A 49 0.40 -6.87 7.56
C GLN A 49 -1.00 -7.22 8.08
N ALA A 50 -1.33 -6.71 9.26
CA ALA A 50 -2.67 -6.84 9.79
C ALA A 50 -3.71 -6.29 8.79
N ALA A 51 -4.75 -7.08 8.54
CA ALA A 51 -5.88 -6.65 7.73
C ALA A 51 -6.50 -5.39 8.33
N LYS A 52 -6.93 -4.47 7.47
CA LYS A 52 -7.59 -3.23 7.89
C LYS A 52 -9.11 -3.42 7.80
N PRO A 53 -9.90 -2.65 8.59
CA PRO A 53 -11.35 -2.77 8.55
C PRO A 53 -11.92 -2.56 7.15
N GLN A 54 -12.91 -3.39 6.79
CA GLN A 54 -13.62 -3.26 5.51
C GLN A 54 -14.43 -1.96 5.47
N GLY A 55 -14.49 -1.34 4.29
CA GLY A 55 -15.23 -0.10 4.04
C GLY A 55 -14.58 1.17 4.63
N GLN A 56 -13.44 1.05 5.32
CA GLN A 56 -12.73 2.19 5.89
C GLN A 56 -11.48 2.50 5.09
N ARG A 57 -11.13 3.80 5.03
CA ARG A 57 -9.85 4.22 4.48
C ARG A 57 -8.72 3.64 5.34
N ALA A 58 -7.73 3.04 4.68
CA ALA A 58 -6.55 2.53 5.34
C ALA A 58 -5.27 3.14 4.78
N THR A 59 -4.25 3.19 5.64
CA THR A 59 -2.90 3.55 5.24
C THR A 59 -1.90 2.57 5.84
N TRP A 60 -0.94 2.14 5.01
CA TRP A 60 0.23 1.37 5.43
C TRP A 60 1.48 2.18 5.14
N TYR A 61 2.38 2.21 6.11
CA TYR A 61 3.66 2.90 6.03
C TYR A 61 4.77 1.84 5.95
N VAL A 62 5.41 1.73 4.80
CA VAL A 62 6.67 0.99 4.67
C VAL A 62 7.77 1.97 5.06
N ARG A 63 8.57 1.62 6.06
CA ARG A 63 9.77 2.38 6.44
C ARG A 63 11.00 1.56 6.12
N PRO A 64 12.15 2.20 5.82
CA PRO A 64 13.39 1.50 5.59
C PRO A 64 13.69 0.62 6.81
N LYS A 65 14.15 -0.60 6.55
CA LYS A 65 14.72 -1.42 7.61
C LYS A 65 15.97 -0.68 8.13
N ALA A 66 15.99 -0.36 9.41
CA ALA A 66 17.17 0.18 10.09
C ALA A 66 18.34 -0.81 10.02
#